data_AF-A0A1Q7MQU5-F1
#
_entry.id   AF-A0A1Q7MQU5-F1
#
_cell.length_a   1.000
_cell.length_b   1.000
_cell.length_c   1.000
_cell.angle_alpha   90.00
_cell.angle_beta   90.00
_cell.angle_gamma   90.00
#
_symmetry.space_group_name_H-M   'P 1'
#
loop_
_entity.id
_entity.type
_entity.pdbx_description
1 polymer ?
#
loop_
_entity_poly.entity_id
_entity_poly.type
_entity_poly.pdbx_seq_one_letter_code
_entity_poly.pdbx_strand_id
1 'polypeptide(L)'
;MVTTEENLGRFSELEQSEDIDLTPRDSNILHAIQEEGLTVFAFDGLKRLLGVHQEMLSRVLDRLEDEGLLEKVSDGYRLTNRGSQQVARPLSSTQPRIPIVQSLLPHDIDVQRIIAGLKGRWFGSLRWLGYSQTDEGMVLKWIMVEDSIQIDAKFSENYLSIDAKVGEEKDVSQAVKASHQLMGHISQLYGGPRRGRNLLTPVAFFPDMSFA
;
A
#
# COMPACT_ATOMS: atom_id res chain seq x y z
N MET A 1 -51.49 13.26 46.77
CA MET A 1 -52.08 11.99 46.32
C MET A 1 -52.14 12.09 44.80
N VAL A 2 -51.48 11.30 43.96
CA VAL A 2 -50.80 10.00 44.08
C VAL A 2 -49.58 10.02 43.13
N THR A 3 -48.52 9.35 43.57
CA THR A 3 -47.24 9.03 42.92
C THR A 3 -47.39 8.21 41.64
N THR A 4 -46.50 8.42 40.67
CA THR A 4 -46.07 7.36 39.74
C THR A 4 -44.61 7.61 39.34
N GLU A 5 -43.72 6.90 40.04
CA GLU A 5 -42.39 6.51 39.54
C GLU A 5 -42.55 5.50 38.39
N GLU A 6 -41.42 5.15 37.78
CA GLU A 6 -41.21 4.10 36.77
C GLU A 6 -41.27 4.55 35.29
N ASN A 7 -40.10 4.95 34.77
CA ASN A 7 -39.50 4.18 33.68
C ASN A 7 -37.97 4.43 33.63
N LEU A 8 -37.26 3.83 34.60
CA LEU A 8 -35.83 3.57 34.48
C LEU A 8 -35.66 2.29 33.66
N GLY A 9 -34.90 2.34 32.57
CA GLY A 9 -34.32 1.14 31.96
C GLY A 9 -34.63 0.95 30.49
N ARG A 10 -34.00 1.73 29.59
CA ARG A 10 -33.73 1.23 28.24
C ARG A 10 -32.69 1.97 27.40
N PHE A 11 -31.60 2.48 27.98
CA PHE A 11 -30.42 2.82 27.16
C PHE A 11 -29.13 2.49 27.93
N SER A 12 -29.02 1.22 28.32
CA SER A 12 -27.75 0.59 28.70
C SER A 12 -27.38 -0.43 27.62
N GLU A 13 -27.22 0.04 26.39
CA GLU A 13 -26.32 -0.58 25.42
C GLU A 13 -25.16 0.42 25.29
N LEU A 14 -24.42 0.57 26.38
CA LEU A 14 -23.03 0.93 26.28
C LEU A 14 -22.44 -0.17 25.41
N GLU A 15 -22.03 0.18 24.19
CA GLU A 15 -21.04 -0.58 23.45
C GLU A 15 -19.92 -0.86 24.43
N GLN A 16 -19.92 -2.07 24.98
CA GLN A 16 -18.77 -2.61 25.66
C GLN A 16 -17.73 -2.73 24.55
N SER A 17 -16.93 -1.67 24.37
CA SER A 17 -15.60 -1.85 23.86
C SER A 17 -14.97 -2.84 24.83
N GLU A 18 -14.98 -4.12 24.46
CA GLU A 18 -14.07 -5.09 25.04
C GLU A 18 -12.70 -4.41 24.98
N ASP A 19 -12.19 -3.99 26.13
CA ASP A 19 -10.84 -3.44 26.26
C ASP A 19 -9.92 -4.63 25.97
N ILE A 20 -9.57 -4.79 24.70
CA ILE A 20 -8.63 -5.81 24.26
C ILE A 20 -7.30 -5.41 24.88
N ASP A 21 -6.75 -6.27 25.74
CA ASP A 21 -5.46 -6.02 26.39
C ASP A 21 -4.33 -6.15 25.35
N LEU A 22 -4.09 -5.07 24.62
CA LEU A 22 -3.06 -4.98 23.60
C LEU A 22 -1.69 -4.88 24.27
N THR A 23 -0.82 -5.83 23.97
CA THR A 23 0.58 -5.72 24.38
C THR A 23 1.27 -4.59 23.60
N PRO A 24 2.38 -4.04 24.11
CA PRO A 24 3.13 -3.01 23.39
C PRO A 24 3.54 -3.43 21.96
N ARG A 25 3.73 -4.73 21.71
CA ARG A 25 4.05 -5.25 20.37
C ARG A 25 2.87 -5.21 19.42
N ASP A 26 1.67 -5.47 19.92
CA ASP A 26 0.43 -5.40 19.13
C ASP A 26 0.19 -3.96 18.70
N SER A 27 0.24 -3.04 19.66
CA SER A 27 0.07 -1.62 19.41
C SER A 27 1.12 -1.08 18.44
N ASN A 28 2.38 -1.52 18.54
CA ASN A 28 3.42 -1.14 17.58
C ASN A 28 3.12 -1.64 16.16
N ILE A 29 2.64 -2.88 16.01
CA ILE A 29 2.28 -3.45 14.70
C ILE A 29 1.07 -2.72 14.10
N LEU A 30 0.01 -2.52 14.90
CA LEU A 30 -1.18 -1.80 14.47
C LEU A 30 -0.87 -0.35 14.12
N HIS A 31 -0.03 0.33 14.92
CA HIS A 31 0.44 1.68 14.62
C HIS A 31 1.20 1.74 13.30
N ALA A 32 2.12 0.81 13.03
CA ALA A 32 2.84 0.78 11.76
C ALA A 32 1.93 0.53 10.55
N ILE A 33 0.93 -0.35 10.69
CA ILE A 33 -0.09 -0.59 9.66
C ILE A 33 -0.88 0.70 9.37
N GLN A 34 -1.30 1.42 10.43
CA GLN A 34 -2.04 2.67 10.30
C GLN A 34 -1.19 3.83 9.77
N GLU A 35 0.06 3.97 10.23
CA GLU A 35 0.99 4.99 9.76
C GLU A 35 1.27 4.83 8.26
N GLU A 36 1.42 3.58 7.80
CA GLU A 36 1.55 3.28 6.38
C GLU A 36 0.22 3.27 5.62
N GLY A 37 -0.92 3.44 6.30
CA GLY A 37 -2.25 3.45 5.70
C GLY A 37 -2.58 2.14 4.97
N LEU A 38 -2.07 1.00 5.45
CA LEU A 38 -2.24 -0.29 4.80
C LEU A 38 -3.64 -0.85 5.06
N THR A 39 -4.39 -1.11 3.99
CA THR A 39 -5.64 -1.88 4.08
C THR A 39 -5.38 -3.38 4.04
N VAL A 40 -4.43 -3.80 3.20
CA VAL A 40 -4.00 -5.19 3.06
C VAL A 40 -2.49 -5.23 2.95
N PHE A 41 -1.85 -6.18 3.62
CA PHE A 41 -0.40 -6.28 3.67
C PHE A 41 0.06 -7.74 3.69
N ALA A 42 1.24 -7.97 3.11
CA ALA A 42 1.87 -9.28 3.15
C ALA A 42 2.64 -9.45 4.46
N PHE A 43 2.57 -10.66 5.05
CA PHE A 43 3.38 -11.04 6.22
C PHE A 43 4.85 -10.61 6.08
N ASP A 44 5.40 -10.99 4.94
CA ASP A 44 6.80 -10.82 4.61
C ASP A 44 7.14 -9.34 4.34
N GLY A 45 6.16 -8.57 3.87
CA GLY A 45 6.27 -7.12 3.71
C GLY A 45 6.33 -6.41 5.06
N LEU A 46 5.38 -6.72 5.95
CA LEU A 46 5.32 -6.15 7.30
C LEU A 46 6.54 -6.54 8.14
N LYS A 47 7.02 -7.78 8.02
CA LYS A 47 8.26 -8.25 8.66
C LYS A 47 9.46 -7.38 8.30
N ARG A 48 9.61 -7.05 7.02
CA ARG A 48 10.70 -6.22 6.50
C ARG A 48 10.54 -4.76 6.91
N LEU A 49 9.31 -4.24 6.91
CA LEU A 49 9.02 -2.88 7.36
C LEU A 49 9.42 -2.67 8.83
N LEU A 50 9.08 -3.63 9.69
CA LEU A 50 9.33 -3.54 11.13
C LEU A 50 10.72 -4.06 11.55
N GLY A 51 11.43 -4.78 10.68
CA GLY A 51 12.72 -5.38 11.02
C GLY A 51 12.63 -6.48 12.10
N VAL A 52 11.50 -7.19 12.17
CA VAL A 52 11.20 -8.13 13.27
C VAL A 52 11.43 -9.60 12.90
N HIS A 53 11.66 -10.45 13.90
CA HIS A 53 11.75 -11.90 13.72
C HIS A 53 10.40 -12.52 13.31
N GLN A 54 10.44 -13.51 12.41
CA GLN A 54 9.24 -14.16 11.86
C GLN A 54 8.36 -14.82 12.93
N GLU A 55 8.95 -15.45 13.95
CA GLU A 55 8.18 -16.13 15.01
C GLU A 55 7.40 -15.13 15.86
N MET A 56 8.01 -13.98 16.15
CA MET A 56 7.35 -12.91 16.89
C MET A 56 6.18 -12.35 16.07
N LEU A 57 6.41 -12.05 14.79
CA LEU A 57 5.38 -11.51 13.92
C LEU A 57 4.21 -12.50 13.75
N SER A 58 4.50 -13.80 13.55
CA SER A 58 3.45 -14.83 13.44
C SER A 58 2.58 -14.84 14.68
N ARG A 59 3.19 -14.95 15.87
CA ARG A 59 2.44 -14.99 17.13
C ARG A 59 1.57 -13.77 17.35
N VAL A 60 2.05 -12.57 16.99
CA VAL A 60 1.26 -11.35 17.13
C VAL A 60 0.12 -11.32 16.11
N LEU A 61 0.38 -11.65 14.84
CA LEU A 61 -0.66 -11.64 13.81
C LEU A 61 -1.74 -12.69 14.07
N ASP A 62 -1.37 -13.88 14.52
CA ASP A 62 -2.31 -14.94 14.89
C ASP A 62 -3.22 -14.46 16.03
N ARG A 63 -2.65 -13.84 17.07
CA ARG A 63 -3.45 -13.25 18.16
C ARG A 63 -4.35 -12.11 17.68
N LEU A 64 -3.83 -11.18 16.88
CA LEU A 64 -4.63 -10.06 16.37
C LEU A 64 -5.77 -10.54 15.44
N GLU A 65 -5.57 -11.65 14.74
CA GLU A 65 -6.60 -12.34 13.97
C GLU A 65 -7.65 -12.99 14.89
N ASP A 66 -7.22 -13.71 15.93
CA ASP A 66 -8.11 -14.33 16.93
C ASP A 66 -8.99 -13.29 17.64
N GLU A 67 -8.45 -12.10 17.93
CA GLU A 67 -9.16 -10.96 18.51
C GLU A 67 -10.03 -10.19 17.49
N GLY A 68 -10.05 -10.62 16.22
CA GLY A 68 -10.85 -10.00 15.15
C GLY A 68 -10.38 -8.60 14.73
N LEU A 69 -9.15 -8.22 15.08
CA LEU A 69 -8.54 -6.94 14.68
C LEU A 69 -7.91 -7.03 13.29
N LEU A 70 -7.52 -8.23 12.89
CA LEU A 70 -7.07 -8.56 11.55
C LEU A 70 -7.91 -9.70 10.98
N GLU A 71 -7.92 -9.82 9.66
CA GLU A 71 -8.44 -11.00 8.97
C GLU A 71 -7.42 -11.51 7.96
N LYS A 72 -7.32 -12.82 7.81
CA LYS A 72 -6.49 -13.43 6.77
C LYS A 72 -7.22 -13.47 5.44
N VAL A 73 -6.53 -13.05 4.39
CA VAL A 73 -7.07 -12.89 3.03
C VAL A 73 -6.12 -13.52 2.03
N SER A 74 -6.56 -13.68 0.77
CA SER A 74 -5.72 -14.28 -0.29
C SER A 74 -4.38 -13.58 -0.46
N ASP A 75 -4.34 -12.27 -0.21
CA ASP A 75 -3.19 -11.40 -0.46
C ASP A 75 -2.35 -11.14 0.80
N GLY A 76 -2.67 -11.79 1.93
CA GLY A 76 -1.99 -11.61 3.21
C GLY A 76 -2.97 -11.38 4.35
N TYR A 77 -2.86 -10.24 5.02
CA TYR A 77 -3.71 -9.84 6.14
C TYR A 77 -4.39 -8.52 5.83
N ARG A 78 -5.60 -8.33 6.33
CA ARG A 78 -6.37 -7.10 6.21
C ARG A 78 -6.71 -6.55 7.57
N LEU A 79 -6.59 -5.23 7.73
CA LEU A 79 -7.01 -4.53 8.93
C LEU A 79 -8.54 -4.43 8.96
N THR A 80 -9.16 -4.84 10.06
CA THR A 80 -10.62 -4.71 10.24
C THR A 80 -10.99 -3.32 10.75
N ASN A 81 -12.28 -2.97 10.68
CA ASN A 81 -12.77 -1.73 11.25
C ASN A 81 -12.48 -1.65 12.78
N ARG A 82 -12.65 -2.76 13.51
CA ARG A 82 -12.26 -2.84 14.94
C ARG A 82 -10.77 -2.57 15.11
N GLY A 83 -9.90 -3.23 14.33
CA GLY A 83 -8.45 -3.00 14.37
C GLY A 83 -8.05 -1.56 14.12
N SER A 84 -8.76 -0.86 13.22
CA SER A 84 -8.52 0.56 12.94
C SER A 84 -8.91 1.50 14.08
N GLN A 85 -9.88 1.12 14.92
CA GLN A 85 -10.35 1.92 16.06
C GLN A 85 -9.48 1.75 17.30
N GLN A 86 -8.75 0.64 17.41
CA GLN A 86 -7.94 0.31 18.60
C GLN A 86 -6.68 1.15 18.76
N VAL A 87 -6.16 1.75 17.69
CA VAL A 87 -5.02 2.68 17.77
C VAL A 87 -5.49 4.05 17.35
N ALA A 88 -5.17 5.06 18.17
CA ALA A 88 -5.43 6.44 17.85
C ALA A 88 -4.76 6.77 16.51
N ARG A 89 -5.53 7.40 15.59
CA ARG A 89 -4.96 7.86 14.32
C ARG A 89 -3.72 8.72 14.60
N PRO A 90 -2.58 8.43 13.96
CA PRO A 90 -1.37 9.20 14.21
C PRO A 90 -1.62 10.68 13.90
N LEU A 91 -1.33 11.53 14.89
CA LEU A 91 -1.36 12.98 14.76
C LEU A 91 -0.13 13.41 13.95
N SER A 92 -0.19 13.25 12.63
CA SER A 92 0.71 13.88 11.64
C SER A 92 2.19 13.87 12.00
N SER A 93 2.83 12.69 11.99
CA SER A 93 4.29 12.57 11.88
C SER A 93 4.71 11.74 10.66
N THR A 94 3.92 11.78 9.59
CA THR A 94 4.26 11.07 8.36
C THR A 94 5.42 11.81 7.69
N GLN A 95 6.57 11.15 7.56
CA GLN A 95 7.63 11.64 6.66
C GLN A 95 7.00 12.02 5.31
N PRO A 96 7.36 13.18 4.74
CA PRO A 96 6.76 13.66 3.52
C PRO A 96 7.04 12.66 2.38
N ARG A 97 5.97 12.31 1.64
CA ARG A 97 6.09 11.56 0.40
C ARG A 97 6.36 12.54 -0.74
N ILE A 98 7.46 12.34 -1.45
CA ILE A 98 7.88 13.21 -2.55
C ILE A 98 7.39 12.59 -3.86
N PRO A 99 6.61 13.30 -4.69
CA PRO A 99 6.21 12.79 -6.00
C PRO A 99 7.43 12.76 -6.93
N ILE A 100 7.72 11.59 -7.50
CA ILE A 100 8.85 11.38 -8.40
C ILE A 100 8.38 11.28 -9.85
N VAL A 101 7.32 10.51 -10.09
CA VAL A 101 6.74 10.33 -11.42
C VAL A 101 5.26 10.64 -11.37
N GLN A 102 4.80 11.37 -12.38
CA GLN A 102 3.45 11.86 -12.48
C GLN A 102 2.99 11.72 -13.94
N SER A 103 1.90 11.00 -14.19
CA SER A 103 1.42 10.72 -15.53
C SER A 103 -0.09 10.58 -15.60
N LEU A 104 -0.66 11.03 -16.72
CA LEU A 104 -2.01 10.64 -17.10
C LEU A 104 -2.02 9.17 -17.55
N LEU A 105 -3.10 8.47 -17.21
CA LEU A 105 -3.38 7.13 -17.70
C LEU A 105 -4.24 7.24 -18.97
N PRO A 106 -3.89 6.52 -20.06
CA PRO A 106 -4.76 6.39 -21.21
C PRO A 106 -6.16 5.87 -20.84
N HIS A 107 -7.19 6.44 -21.48
CA HIS A 107 -8.59 6.13 -21.15
C HIS A 107 -9.03 4.71 -21.55
N ASP A 108 -8.28 4.04 -22.42
CA ASP A 108 -8.55 2.70 -22.93
C ASP A 108 -7.93 1.58 -22.08
N ILE A 109 -7.28 1.94 -20.97
CA ILE A 109 -6.57 1.01 -20.11
C ILE A 109 -7.45 0.51 -18.97
N ASP A 110 -7.41 -0.81 -18.76
CA ASP A 110 -7.96 -1.45 -17.57
C ASP A 110 -6.97 -1.32 -16.39
N VAL A 111 -7.21 -0.32 -15.53
CA VAL A 111 -6.40 -0.07 -14.33
C VAL A 111 -6.40 -1.27 -13.38
N GLN A 112 -7.52 -2.00 -13.28
CA GLN A 112 -7.61 -3.18 -12.41
C GLN A 112 -6.69 -4.30 -12.90
N ARG A 113 -6.54 -4.45 -14.21
CA ARG A 113 -5.56 -5.37 -14.79
C ARG A 113 -4.12 -4.99 -14.47
N ILE A 114 -3.79 -3.70 -14.51
CA ILE A 114 -2.45 -3.23 -14.12
C ILE A 114 -2.21 -3.55 -12.64
N ILE A 115 -3.14 -3.17 -11.78
CA ILE A 115 -3.07 -3.43 -10.34
C ILE A 115 -2.88 -4.92 -10.07
N ALA A 116 -3.68 -5.79 -10.70
CA ALA A 116 -3.53 -7.24 -10.58
C ALA A 116 -2.16 -7.74 -11.08
N GLY A 117 -1.60 -7.10 -12.10
CA GLY A 117 -0.26 -7.37 -12.62
C GLY A 117 0.87 -6.89 -11.70
N LEU A 118 0.61 -6.00 -10.74
CA LEU A 118 1.60 -5.44 -9.82
C LEU A 118 1.51 -6.03 -8.41
N LYS A 119 0.30 -6.36 -7.95
CA LYS A 119 0.06 -6.90 -6.60
C LYS A 119 0.93 -8.13 -6.34
N GLY A 120 1.58 -8.14 -5.18
CA GLY A 120 2.44 -9.24 -4.74
C GLY A 120 3.80 -9.32 -5.44
N ARG A 121 4.09 -8.48 -6.43
CA ARG A 121 5.32 -8.58 -7.23
C ARG A 121 6.48 -7.79 -6.65
N TRP A 122 7.69 -8.29 -6.90
CA TRP A 122 8.94 -7.61 -6.60
C TRP A 122 9.54 -7.04 -7.89
N PHE A 123 10.23 -5.91 -7.78
CA PHE A 123 10.84 -5.21 -8.91
C PHE A 123 12.24 -4.73 -8.55
N GLY A 124 13.28 -5.38 -9.08
CA GLY A 124 14.66 -5.05 -8.69
C GLY A 124 14.86 -5.18 -7.18
N SER A 125 15.17 -4.08 -6.49
CA SER A 125 15.31 -4.01 -5.03
C SER A 125 14.00 -3.72 -4.27
N LEU A 126 12.92 -3.38 -4.98
CA LEU A 126 11.59 -3.16 -4.40
C LEU A 126 10.95 -4.49 -3.98
N ARG A 127 10.62 -4.60 -2.70
CA ARG A 127 9.92 -5.75 -2.11
C ARG A 127 8.49 -5.35 -1.80
N TRP A 128 7.55 -6.24 -2.14
CA TRP A 128 6.12 -6.01 -1.93
C TRP A 128 5.81 -5.83 -0.44
N LEU A 129 5.12 -4.74 -0.10
CA LEU A 129 4.62 -4.47 1.26
C LEU A 129 3.13 -4.79 1.35
N GLY A 130 2.34 -4.20 0.46
CA GLY A 130 0.88 -4.26 0.55
C GLY A 130 0.22 -3.15 -0.25
N TYR A 131 -1.03 -2.85 0.07
CA TYR A 131 -1.79 -1.79 -0.56
C TYR A 131 -2.79 -1.11 0.37
N SER A 132 -3.11 0.13 0.03
CA SER A 132 -4.24 0.89 0.55
C SER A 132 -5.32 0.97 -0.52
N GLN A 133 -6.58 0.81 -0.11
CA GLN A 133 -7.74 1.03 -0.95
C GLN A 133 -8.65 2.04 -0.27
N THR A 134 -8.88 3.15 -0.95
CA THR A 134 -9.78 4.22 -0.53
C THR A 134 -10.75 4.55 -1.66
N ASP A 135 -11.72 5.41 -1.40
CA ASP A 135 -12.65 5.88 -2.43
C ASP A 135 -11.94 6.68 -3.54
N GLU A 136 -10.77 7.25 -3.24
CA GLU A 136 -9.94 8.03 -4.18
C GLU A 136 -9.13 7.15 -5.14
N GLY A 137 -9.00 5.86 -4.83
CA GLY A 137 -8.28 4.90 -5.66
C GLY A 137 -7.46 3.90 -4.86
N MET A 138 -6.41 3.39 -5.48
CA MET A 138 -5.59 2.33 -4.93
C MET A 138 -4.12 2.73 -4.87
N VAL A 139 -3.50 2.52 -3.71
CA VAL A 139 -2.07 2.80 -3.49
C VAL A 139 -1.34 1.50 -3.25
N LEU A 140 -0.46 1.12 -4.17
CA LEU A 140 0.39 -0.05 -4.05
C LEU A 140 1.73 0.34 -3.43
N LYS A 141 2.27 -0.45 -2.51
CA LYS A 141 3.43 -0.07 -1.70
C LYS A 141 4.54 -1.11 -1.77
N TRP A 142 5.76 -0.62 -1.93
CA TRP A 142 6.99 -1.43 -1.89
C TRP A 142 8.05 -0.77 -1.04
N ILE A 143 8.91 -1.58 -0.45
CA ILE A 143 10.03 -1.13 0.38
C ILE A 143 11.37 -1.62 -0.17
N MET A 144 12.40 -0.80 0.01
CA MET A 144 13.79 -1.11 -0.23
C MET A 144 14.49 -1.17 1.12
N VAL A 145 14.70 -2.39 1.62
CA VAL A 145 15.12 -2.63 3.01
C VAL A 145 16.46 -2.00 3.34
N GLU A 146 17.42 -2.03 2.40
CA GLU A 146 18.78 -1.55 2.63
C GLU A 146 18.86 -0.02 2.73
N ASP A 147 17.98 0.69 2.02
CA ASP A 147 18.04 2.13 1.87
C ASP A 147 17.00 2.89 2.70
N SER A 148 16.12 2.18 3.43
CA SER A 148 14.97 2.76 4.13
C SER A 148 14.11 3.64 3.21
N ILE A 149 13.95 3.20 1.96
CA ILE A 149 13.14 3.87 0.94
C ILE A 149 11.86 3.07 0.77
N GLN A 150 10.73 3.78 0.69
CA GLN A 150 9.46 3.21 0.29
C GLN A 150 8.94 3.91 -0.97
N ILE A 151 8.42 3.14 -1.90
CA ILE A 151 7.82 3.61 -3.14
C ILE A 151 6.33 3.25 -3.13
N ASP A 152 5.49 4.26 -3.37
CA ASP A 152 4.04 4.13 -3.44
C ASP A 152 3.58 4.47 -4.87
N ALA A 153 2.87 3.55 -5.53
CA ALA A 153 2.19 3.82 -6.79
C ALA A 153 0.70 4.04 -6.54
N LYS A 154 0.25 5.27 -6.75
CA LYS A 154 -1.14 5.73 -6.56
C LYS A 154 -1.84 5.72 -7.90
N PHE A 155 -2.86 4.88 -8.03
CA PHE A 155 -3.77 4.83 -9.16
C PHE A 155 -5.09 5.49 -8.76
N SER A 156 -5.41 6.61 -9.38
CA SER A 156 -6.75 7.22 -9.38
C SER A 156 -7.30 7.21 -10.81
N GLU A 157 -8.57 7.61 -10.99
CA GLU A 157 -9.33 7.41 -12.24
C GLU A 157 -8.50 7.54 -13.53
N ASN A 158 -7.84 8.68 -13.73
CA ASN A 158 -7.06 8.97 -14.93
C ASN A 158 -5.59 9.31 -14.65
N TYR A 159 -5.09 8.99 -13.46
CA TYR A 159 -3.77 9.46 -13.03
C TYR A 159 -2.98 8.39 -12.29
N LEU A 160 -1.68 8.39 -12.55
CA LEU A 160 -0.68 7.63 -11.84
C LEU A 160 0.32 8.59 -11.22
N SER A 161 0.47 8.49 -9.90
CA SER A 161 1.59 9.10 -9.16
C SER A 161 2.47 8.01 -8.59
N ILE A 162 3.79 8.13 -8.75
CA ILE A 162 4.77 7.31 -8.02
C ILE A 162 5.49 8.24 -7.06
N ASP A 163 5.28 8.00 -5.77
CA ASP A 163 5.80 8.81 -4.69
C ASP A 163 6.81 8.02 -3.87
N ALA A 164 7.82 8.70 -3.33
CA ALA A 164 8.83 8.10 -2.48
C ALA A 164 8.77 8.65 -1.06
N LYS A 165 8.81 7.78 -0.06
CA LYS A 165 9.17 8.11 1.33
C LYS A 165 10.62 7.71 1.52
N VAL A 166 11.47 8.69 1.83
CA VAL A 166 12.92 8.51 1.97
C VAL A 166 13.30 8.91 3.39
N GLY A 167 14.04 8.05 4.08
CA GLY A 167 14.56 8.37 5.41
C GLY A 167 15.47 9.61 5.38
N GLU A 168 15.55 10.32 6.51
CA GLU A 168 16.43 11.49 6.65
C GLU A 168 17.88 11.09 6.29
N GLU A 169 18.59 11.98 5.57
CA GLU A 169 19.97 11.80 5.08
C GLU A 169 20.20 10.79 3.94
N LYS A 170 19.16 10.15 3.39
CA LYS A 170 19.31 9.20 2.28
C LYS A 170 19.29 9.85 0.90
N ASP A 171 20.01 9.24 -0.04
CA ASP A 171 20.10 9.70 -1.43
C ASP A 171 18.80 9.42 -2.20
N VAL A 172 18.11 10.50 -2.57
CA VAL A 172 16.89 10.48 -3.39
C VAL A 172 17.13 9.82 -4.76
N SER A 173 18.38 9.77 -5.25
CA SER A 173 18.72 9.17 -6.54
C SER A 173 18.31 7.69 -6.64
N GLN A 174 18.38 6.93 -5.55
CA GLN A 174 17.94 5.53 -5.56
C GLN A 174 16.41 5.42 -5.65
N ALA A 175 15.69 6.31 -4.94
CA ALA A 175 14.24 6.39 -5.04
C ALA A 175 13.80 6.77 -6.47
N VAL A 176 14.52 7.69 -7.12
CA VAL A 176 14.29 8.09 -8.51
C VAL A 176 14.48 6.91 -9.46
N LYS A 177 15.61 6.21 -9.37
CA LYS A 177 15.89 5.02 -10.20
C LYS A 177 14.81 3.95 -10.03
N ALA A 178 14.44 3.64 -8.78
CA ALA A 178 13.43 2.65 -8.48
C ALA A 178 12.04 3.04 -9.01
N SER A 179 11.67 4.32 -8.87
CA SER A 179 10.38 4.84 -9.39
C SER A 179 10.30 4.74 -10.91
N HIS A 180 11.37 5.07 -11.63
CA HIS A 180 11.40 4.93 -13.09
C HIS A 180 11.43 3.47 -13.55
N GLN A 181 12.09 2.57 -12.81
CA GLN A 181 12.01 1.13 -13.07
C GLN A 181 10.57 0.62 -12.92
N LEU A 182 9.88 1.01 -11.84
CA LEU A 182 8.48 0.70 -11.63
C LEU A 182 7.60 1.24 -12.76
N MET A 183 7.80 2.49 -13.16
CA MET A 183 7.08 3.10 -14.29
C MET A 183 7.29 2.32 -15.60
N GLY A 184 8.52 1.85 -15.87
CA GLY A 184 8.82 1.01 -17.02
C GLY A 184 8.02 -0.29 -17.00
N HIS A 185 7.90 -0.95 -15.84
CA HIS A 185 7.06 -2.14 -15.70
C HIS A 185 5.57 -1.85 -15.87
N ILE A 186 5.07 -0.75 -15.29
CA ILE A 186 3.68 -0.31 -15.47
C ILE A 186 3.38 -0.07 -16.95
N SER A 187 4.28 0.60 -17.66
CA SER A 187 4.13 0.92 -19.08
C SER A 187 4.05 -0.34 -19.96
N GLN A 188 4.72 -1.43 -19.56
CA GLN A 188 4.60 -2.73 -20.25
C GLN A 188 3.22 -3.38 -20.04
N LEU A 189 2.55 -3.09 -18.93
CA LEU A 189 1.22 -3.60 -18.62
C LEU A 189 0.09 -2.85 -19.34
N TYR A 190 0.36 -1.64 -19.85
CA TYR A 190 -0.56 -0.90 -20.72
C TYR A 190 -0.86 -1.68 -22.00
N GLY A 191 0.13 -2.39 -22.52
CA GLY A 191 -0.05 -3.32 -23.63
C GLY A 191 -0.80 -4.56 -23.16
N GLY A 192 -2.08 -4.68 -23.53
CA GLY A 192 -2.81 -5.95 -23.45
C GLY A 192 -2.04 -7.10 -24.13
N PRO A 193 -2.46 -8.37 -23.93
CA PRO A 193 -1.73 -9.52 -24.45
C PRO A 193 -1.56 -9.32 -25.94
N ARG A 194 -0.30 -9.27 -26.41
CA ARG A 194 0.08 -9.01 -27.80
C ARG A 194 -0.78 -9.88 -28.74
N ARG A 195 -1.89 -9.35 -29.23
CA ARG A 195 -2.60 -9.89 -30.38
C ARG A 195 -1.79 -9.48 -31.60
N GLY A 196 -1.07 -10.45 -32.15
CA GLY A 196 -0.43 -10.33 -33.45
C GLY A 196 0.87 -9.53 -33.44
N ARG A 197 1.96 -10.21 -33.81
CA ARG A 197 3.03 -9.60 -34.59
C ARG A 197 2.41 -8.83 -35.76
N ASN A 198 2.23 -7.51 -35.62
CA ASN A 198 2.38 -6.63 -36.75
C ASN A 198 3.82 -6.14 -36.71
N LEU A 199 4.57 -6.57 -37.72
CA LEU A 199 5.92 -6.14 -38.01
C LEU A 199 5.92 -4.61 -38.11
N LEU A 200 6.38 -3.94 -37.05
CA LEU A 200 6.82 -2.56 -37.17
C LEU A 200 8.12 -2.61 -37.96
N THR A 201 8.04 -2.30 -39.24
CA THR A 201 9.20 -2.02 -40.08
C THR A 201 10.00 -0.92 -39.38
N PRO A 202 11.29 -1.13 -39.06
CA PRO A 202 12.10 -0.03 -38.57
C PRO A 202 12.20 1.02 -39.69
N VAL A 203 11.72 2.23 -39.40
CA VAL A 203 12.03 3.39 -40.23
C VAL A 203 13.52 3.63 -40.07
N ALA A 204 14.31 3.14 -41.02
CA ALA A 204 15.71 3.46 -41.13
C ALA A 204 15.82 4.95 -41.47
N PHE A 205 16.33 5.73 -40.53
CA PHE A 205 16.74 7.11 -40.77
C PHE A 205 18.04 7.07 -41.56
N PHE A 206 17.97 7.29 -42.87
CA PHE A 206 19.16 7.55 -43.69
C PHE A 206 19.38 9.07 -43.70
N PRO A 207 20.44 9.59 -43.07
CA PRO A 207 20.81 10.98 -43.27
C PRO A 207 21.38 11.09 -44.69
N ASP A 208 20.65 11.77 -45.58
CA ASP A 208 21.16 12.16 -46.88
C ASP A 208 22.28 13.18 -46.68
N MET A 209 23.52 12.71 -46.73
CA MET A 209 24.71 13.56 -46.82
C MET A 209 25.05 13.72 -48.29
N SER A 210 24.34 14.64 -48.95
CA SER A 210 24.76 15.19 -50.22
C SER A 210 24.54 16.71 -50.21
N PHE A 211 25.60 17.44 -49.83
CA PHE A 211 25.78 18.81 -50.26
C PHE A 211 26.86 18.81 -51.34
N ALA A 212 26.48 19.35 -52.51
CA ALA A 212 27.31 19.56 -53.68
C ALA A 212 28.43 20.58 -53.44
#